data_AF-A0AAN7TQC3-F1
#
_entry.id   AF-A0AAN7TQC3-F1
#
_cell.length_a   1.000
_cell.length_b   1.000
_cell.length_c   1.000
_cell.angle_alpha   90.00
_cell.angle_beta   90.00
_cell.angle_gamma   90.00
#
_symmetry.space_group_name_H-M   'P 1'
#
loop_
_entity.id
_entity.type
_entity.pdbx_description
1 polymer ?
#
loop_
_entity_poly.entity_id
_entity_poly.type
_entity_poly.pdbx_seq_one_letter_code
_entity_poly.pdbx_strand_id
1 'polypeptide(L)'
;MIQGTASDGIDRELARVRAERSSGLPTDFRGPTDFQQRAANNNNNNALSSQANVSEFRPRGYEHHGRLGSDDGDAAEAGKRPWYIPGKGSAVEREVRAENERLKKQLKEAKRRRVIEFQEARDEQRALNVEARQQLEEEHRRQCLNLEMSVKEQSIKNQELLRQHSQELDRRQASLQQQHSSTIGQIQQHHLVEKREAWTKQQQEQRQLEVKHEERCRSLLERQGQQHEADIRHLQERHQQGLEEMKQRHIQYCKTLQSEHVAAMQEAELQHEDSTQKLKHNHTKQVTELEAEFDQKLTALQQELEHERHEWEARRSREVKYLKDQLEHLNSAIVSSDGDFYNAKTFSTVGMPQKSDDLLKGSFQGLEKLVDDLSRLALNVKRKMWPDEMLEALRGPHEPRMLKQAIVQDLVWCLLYDFVFVNPYRMFGKGGEELQKQWLMSCGKGMSFTHYKKPKQDEPDYVVSDPNIEDSRRNWPVPGFRAERWRYTTLGECHTILIDTVPKVMTERVRLKAGYIQNMAELAKEIQAVLADIVLLTADARKKVEKLSRDASKLWLEYGRHRCRIVVRLPGDETTDVQKRKAELQKKTMTLTLSPILGRYGNNTGSDMDIYTVIGGGETLKVP
;
A
#
# COMPACT_ATOMS: atom_id res chain seq x y z
N MET A 1 28.97 -47.44 3.51
CA MET A 1 27.65 -47.09 2.94
C MET A 1 26.58 -47.19 4.02
N ILE A 2 26.29 -46.10 4.74
CA ILE A 2 24.94 -45.79 5.24
C ILE A 2 24.81 -44.27 5.15
N GLN A 3 24.15 -43.78 4.11
CA GLN A 3 23.66 -42.40 3.96
C GLN A 3 22.37 -42.51 3.14
N GLY A 4 21.30 -41.80 3.52
CA GLY A 4 20.05 -41.84 2.73
C GLY A 4 18.72 -41.56 3.43
N THR A 5 18.65 -41.21 4.72
CA THR A 5 17.37 -40.90 5.41
C THR A 5 17.50 -39.77 6.44
N ALA A 6 18.05 -38.62 6.03
CA ALA A 6 18.26 -37.45 6.92
C ALA A 6 17.67 -36.12 6.39
N SER A 7 16.96 -36.11 5.25
CA SER A 7 16.39 -34.89 4.65
C SER A 7 14.96 -34.61 5.14
N ASP A 8 14.10 -35.63 5.16
CA ASP A 8 12.65 -35.51 5.39
C ASP A 8 12.22 -35.01 6.77
N GLY A 9 13.15 -34.92 7.74
CA GLY A 9 12.87 -34.40 9.08
C GLY A 9 12.83 -32.87 9.13
N ILE A 10 13.70 -32.19 8.38
CA ILE A 10 13.91 -30.74 8.52
C ILE A 10 12.74 -29.96 7.92
N ASP A 11 12.22 -30.38 6.76
CA ASP A 11 11.10 -29.71 6.11
C ASP A 11 9.76 -29.88 6.85
N ARG A 12 9.59 -30.94 7.65
CA ARG A 12 8.39 -31.13 8.48
C ARG A 12 8.38 -30.18 9.68
N GLU A 13 9.51 -30.02 10.36
CA GLU A 13 9.59 -29.08 11.49
C GLU A 13 9.56 -27.61 11.02
N LEU A 14 10.12 -27.29 9.85
CA LEU A 14 9.94 -25.96 9.23
C LEU A 14 8.50 -25.67 8.78
N ALA A 15 7.74 -26.69 8.35
CA ALA A 15 6.31 -26.54 8.09
C ALA A 15 5.52 -26.28 9.39
N ARG A 16 5.87 -26.99 10.48
CA ARG A 16 5.25 -26.85 11.81
C ARG A 16 5.46 -25.45 12.41
N VAL A 17 6.70 -24.95 12.40
CA VAL A 17 7.06 -23.60 12.88
C VAL A 17 6.38 -22.48 12.06
N ARG A 18 5.94 -22.76 10.83
CA ARG A 18 5.13 -21.82 10.03
C ARG A 18 3.63 -21.89 10.34
N ALA A 19 3.10 -23.03 10.79
CA ALA A 19 1.69 -23.17 11.17
C ALA A 19 1.37 -22.50 12.53
N GLU A 20 2.31 -22.54 13.47
CA GLU A 20 2.10 -22.02 14.83
C GLU A 20 2.19 -20.48 14.95
N ARG A 21 2.46 -19.76 13.84
CA ARG A 21 2.53 -18.28 13.79
C ARG A 21 1.27 -17.58 13.26
N SER A 22 0.17 -18.30 13.01
CA SER A 22 -1.07 -17.72 12.44
C SER A 22 -2.33 -17.81 13.32
N SER A 23 -2.24 -18.26 14.58
CA SER A 23 -3.39 -18.42 15.48
C SER A 23 -3.08 -17.88 16.89
N GLY A 24 -3.16 -16.56 17.07
CA GLY A 24 -2.77 -15.92 18.34
C GLY A 24 -3.07 -14.42 18.41
N LEU A 25 -4.31 -14.01 18.13
CA LEU A 25 -4.80 -12.65 18.41
C LEU A 25 -5.66 -12.66 19.69
N PRO A 26 -5.20 -12.09 20.81
CA PRO A 26 -6.04 -11.89 21.99
C PRO A 26 -6.96 -10.69 21.77
N THR A 27 -8.24 -10.93 21.46
CA THR A 27 -9.26 -9.88 21.37
C THR A 27 -9.80 -9.52 22.75
N ASP A 28 -8.97 -8.88 23.58
CA ASP A 28 -9.44 -8.25 24.83
C ASP A 28 -8.58 -7.03 25.17
N PHE A 29 -9.03 -5.85 24.72
CA PHE A 29 -8.41 -4.57 25.06
C PHE A 29 -9.49 -3.58 25.54
N ARG A 30 -9.89 -3.71 26.80
CA ARG A 30 -10.77 -2.75 27.48
C ARG A 30 -9.99 -1.47 27.79
N GLY A 31 -10.04 -0.49 26.88
CA GLY A 31 -9.69 0.90 27.13
C GLY A 31 -10.95 1.77 27.28
N PRO A 32 -10.97 2.80 28.16
CA PRO A 32 -12.20 3.53 28.49
C PRO A 32 -12.61 4.52 27.39
N THR A 33 -13.82 4.33 26.84
CA THR A 33 -14.51 5.33 26.01
C THR A 33 -15.31 6.29 26.88
N ASP A 34 -14.63 7.29 27.45
CA ASP A 34 -15.29 8.38 28.19
C ASP A 34 -14.51 9.69 27.99
N PHE A 35 -14.92 10.52 27.04
CA PHE A 35 -15.01 12.00 27.14
C PHE A 35 -15.59 12.59 25.83
N GLN A 36 -16.24 13.77 25.95
CA GLN A 36 -16.88 14.55 24.87
C GLN A 36 -18.25 14.08 24.33
N GLN A 37 -19.31 14.27 25.13
CA GLN A 37 -20.52 14.99 24.69
C GLN A 37 -21.45 15.33 25.87
N ARG A 38 -21.41 16.59 26.33
CA ARG A 38 -22.47 17.19 27.16
C ARG A 38 -22.64 18.66 26.79
N ALA A 39 -23.67 18.96 26.02
CA ALA A 39 -24.18 20.30 25.79
C ALA A 39 -25.60 20.40 26.36
N ALA A 40 -25.94 21.59 26.87
CA ALA A 40 -27.29 22.03 27.29
C ALA A 40 -28.10 21.11 28.24
N ASN A 41 -28.19 21.48 29.52
CA ASN A 41 -29.45 22.09 30.00
C ASN A 41 -29.38 22.72 31.42
N ASN A 42 -30.33 23.64 31.65
CA ASN A 42 -30.89 24.12 32.91
C ASN A 42 -30.07 25.01 33.89
N ASN A 43 -30.37 26.31 33.78
CA ASN A 43 -31.03 27.16 34.79
C ASN A 43 -30.29 27.79 35.99
N ASN A 44 -30.61 29.09 36.15
CA ASN A 44 -30.70 29.91 37.37
C ASN A 44 -29.37 30.34 38.05
N ASN A 45 -29.26 31.53 38.66
CA ASN A 45 -30.33 32.46 39.09
C ASN A 45 -29.88 33.96 39.16
N ASN A 46 -30.86 34.85 39.43
CA ASN A 46 -30.76 36.22 39.98
C ASN A 46 -30.19 37.40 39.14
N ALA A 47 -31.09 38.26 38.66
CA ALA A 47 -31.29 39.67 39.13
C ALA A 47 -32.50 40.29 38.38
N LEU A 48 -33.65 40.56 39.00
CA LEU A 48 -33.99 41.72 39.85
C LEU A 48 -33.77 43.11 39.20
N SER A 49 -34.82 43.70 38.61
CA SER A 49 -35.32 45.07 38.94
C SER A 49 -36.38 45.61 37.95
N SER A 50 -37.67 45.49 38.29
CA SER A 50 -38.73 46.43 37.87
C SER A 50 -40.03 46.18 38.66
N GLN A 51 -40.49 47.14 39.45
CA GLN A 51 -41.77 47.08 40.18
C GLN A 51 -42.78 48.13 39.68
N ALA A 52 -44.06 47.82 39.92
CA ALA A 52 -45.27 48.66 40.08
C ALA A 52 -45.37 50.04 39.38
N ASN A 53 -46.40 50.40 38.58
CA ASN A 53 -47.87 50.16 38.62
C ASN A 53 -48.68 51.17 39.48
N VAL A 54 -49.95 51.38 39.11
CA VAL A 54 -51.09 52.01 39.84
C VAL A 54 -51.41 53.50 39.59
N SER A 55 -52.73 53.77 39.59
CA SER A 55 -53.50 55.02 39.82
C SER A 55 -53.95 55.93 38.66
N GLU A 56 -55.27 56.03 38.54
CA GLU A 56 -56.05 57.10 37.92
C GLU A 56 -56.06 58.37 38.80
N PHE A 57 -56.37 59.56 38.25
CA PHE A 57 -57.40 60.48 38.81
C PHE A 57 -57.72 61.69 37.88
N ARG A 58 -58.74 62.48 38.27
CA ARG A 58 -59.34 63.69 37.63
C ARG A 58 -59.56 64.75 38.76
N PRO A 59 -60.30 65.90 38.65
CA PRO A 59 -60.75 66.76 37.53
C PRO A 59 -60.59 68.31 37.83
N ARG A 60 -61.34 69.19 37.11
CA ARG A 60 -61.64 70.66 37.37
C ARG A 60 -60.51 71.68 37.08
N GLY A 61 -60.74 72.97 36.77
CA GLY A 61 -61.94 73.73 36.35
C GLY A 61 -62.47 74.80 37.35
N TYR A 62 -62.64 76.08 36.94
CA TYR A 62 -63.64 77.08 37.45
C TYR A 62 -63.61 78.45 36.68
N GLU A 63 -64.40 79.45 37.11
CA GLU A 63 -64.90 80.62 36.33
C GLU A 63 -64.79 82.00 37.08
N HIS A 64 -65.27 83.08 36.42
CA HIS A 64 -66.13 84.18 36.96
C HIS A 64 -65.68 85.65 37.23
N HIS A 65 -66.69 86.54 37.14
CA HIS A 65 -66.85 87.98 37.53
C HIS A 65 -66.23 89.11 36.64
N GLY A 66 -66.79 90.35 36.56
CA GLY A 66 -67.88 91.02 37.33
C GLY A 66 -68.76 92.06 36.56
N ARG A 67 -69.56 92.92 37.26
CA ARG A 67 -70.74 93.69 36.73
C ARG A 67 -71.11 95.00 37.51
N LEU A 68 -71.84 95.97 36.89
CA LEU A 68 -72.66 97.11 37.46
C LEU A 68 -73.84 97.46 36.46
N GLY A 69 -74.73 98.50 36.53
CA GLY A 69 -75.05 99.68 37.40
C GLY A 69 -74.91 101.05 36.65
N SER A 70 -75.72 102.14 36.81
CA SER A 70 -77.01 102.48 37.51
C SER A 70 -77.56 103.89 37.06
N ASP A 71 -78.67 104.42 37.63
CA ASP A 71 -79.62 105.42 37.02
C ASP A 71 -79.93 106.77 37.82
N ASP A 72 -80.93 107.59 37.35
CA ASP A 72 -81.87 108.58 38.04
C ASP A 72 -81.68 110.16 38.16
N GLY A 73 -82.79 110.98 38.11
CA GLY A 73 -82.93 112.45 38.52
C GLY A 73 -84.06 113.41 37.90
N ASP A 74 -84.64 114.45 38.63
CA ASP A 74 -85.94 115.20 38.32
C ASP A 74 -86.17 116.78 38.65
N ALA A 75 -87.17 117.46 37.96
CA ALA A 75 -88.25 118.54 38.26
C ALA A 75 -88.19 120.05 38.86
N ALA A 76 -89.14 121.02 38.49
CA ALA A 76 -89.64 122.33 39.17
C ALA A 76 -90.68 123.30 38.38
N GLU A 77 -90.92 124.66 38.62
CA GLU A 77 -92.09 125.44 39.30
C GLU A 77 -92.54 126.85 38.60
N ALA A 78 -93.52 127.70 39.09
CA ALA A 78 -94.25 128.83 38.35
C ALA A 78 -95.00 130.09 39.07
N GLY A 79 -95.70 131.04 38.34
CA GLY A 79 -96.99 131.78 38.73
C GLY A 79 -97.25 133.38 38.75
N LYS A 80 -98.55 133.85 38.87
CA LYS A 80 -99.18 135.12 39.51
C LYS A 80 -99.55 136.49 38.71
N ARG A 81 -100.56 137.40 39.11
CA ARG A 81 -101.20 138.62 38.34
C ARG A 81 -102.05 139.81 39.09
N PRO A 82 -102.35 141.07 38.53
CA PRO A 82 -103.13 142.29 39.11
C PRO A 82 -104.11 143.25 38.23
N TRP A 83 -104.83 144.34 38.72
CA TRP A 83 -105.82 145.34 38.02
C TRP A 83 -106.29 146.74 38.72
N TYR A 84 -107.06 147.68 38.03
CA TYR A 84 -108.25 148.60 38.45
C TYR A 84 -108.35 150.19 38.18
N ILE A 85 -109.55 150.88 38.31
CA ILE A 85 -109.86 152.34 37.91
C ILE A 85 -110.85 153.35 38.74
N PRO A 86 -112.04 153.97 38.33
CA PRO A 86 -112.34 155.47 38.42
C PRO A 86 -113.78 156.09 38.84
N GLY A 87 -113.99 157.45 39.01
CA GLY A 87 -115.33 158.20 38.87
C GLY A 87 -115.70 159.59 39.60
N LYS A 88 -116.81 160.28 39.16
CA LYS A 88 -117.70 161.38 39.78
C LYS A 88 -117.46 162.94 39.65
N GLY A 89 -118.48 163.81 39.98
CA GLY A 89 -118.52 165.32 39.85
C GLY A 89 -119.78 166.07 40.44
N SER A 90 -119.92 167.43 40.30
CA SER A 90 -121.06 168.27 40.81
C SER A 90 -121.24 169.67 40.10
N ALA A 91 -122.20 170.56 40.51
CA ALA A 91 -122.56 171.80 39.78
C ALA A 91 -123.17 172.99 40.60
N VAL A 92 -122.81 174.24 40.26
CA VAL A 92 -123.51 175.50 40.68
C VAL A 92 -123.71 176.51 39.53
N GLU A 93 -122.69 176.82 38.72
CA GLU A 93 -122.70 177.94 37.75
C GLU A 93 -123.83 177.89 36.71
N ARG A 94 -124.87 178.73 36.86
CA ARG A 94 -126.11 178.63 36.05
C ARG A 94 -126.47 179.84 35.17
N GLU A 95 -125.90 181.03 35.39
CA GLU A 95 -126.26 182.24 34.60
C GLU A 95 -125.12 182.84 33.76
N VAL A 96 -123.85 182.58 34.09
CA VAL A 96 -122.73 182.65 33.10
C VAL A 96 -122.98 181.69 31.91
N ARG A 97 -123.93 180.76 32.08
CA ARG A 97 -124.27 179.64 31.18
C ARG A 97 -124.82 180.07 29.82
N ALA A 98 -125.29 181.31 29.63
CA ALA A 98 -125.79 181.78 28.33
C ALA A 98 -124.66 182.09 27.33
N GLU A 99 -123.71 182.93 27.72
CA GLU A 99 -122.60 183.34 26.85
C GLU A 99 -121.52 182.25 26.76
N ASN A 100 -121.29 181.54 27.86
CA ASN A 100 -120.31 180.46 27.95
C ASN A 100 -120.70 179.24 27.08
N GLU A 101 -121.98 179.04 26.74
CA GLU A 101 -122.37 177.99 25.77
C GLU A 101 -121.86 178.26 24.34
N ARG A 102 -121.81 179.53 23.90
CA ARG A 102 -121.33 179.88 22.55
C ARG A 102 -119.83 179.57 22.41
N LEU A 103 -119.05 179.86 23.45
CA LEU A 103 -117.64 179.45 23.56
C LEU A 103 -117.47 177.95 23.75
N LYS A 104 -118.29 177.29 24.59
CA LYS A 104 -118.24 175.83 24.79
C LYS A 104 -118.45 175.05 23.51
N LYS A 105 -119.28 175.52 22.58
CA LYS A 105 -119.50 174.83 21.30
C LYS A 105 -118.22 174.78 20.47
N GLN A 106 -117.55 175.92 20.28
CA GLN A 106 -116.24 176.00 19.60
C GLN A 106 -115.14 175.22 20.36
N LEU A 107 -115.12 175.31 21.70
CA LEU A 107 -114.18 174.57 22.54
C LEU A 107 -114.38 173.04 22.47
N LYS A 108 -115.60 172.56 22.19
CA LYS A 108 -115.92 171.13 22.04
C LYS A 108 -115.36 170.55 20.74
N GLU A 109 -115.35 171.33 19.66
CA GLU A 109 -114.73 170.92 18.39
C GLU A 109 -113.20 170.98 18.47
N ALA A 110 -112.63 172.02 19.08
CA ALA A 110 -111.20 172.09 19.38
C ALA A 110 -110.72 170.92 20.26
N LYS A 111 -111.49 170.56 21.30
CA LYS A 111 -111.20 169.40 22.14
C LYS A 111 -111.41 168.04 21.44
N ARG A 112 -112.28 167.94 20.43
CA ARG A 112 -112.42 166.72 19.63
C ARG A 112 -111.19 166.47 18.75
N ARG A 113 -110.63 167.50 18.10
CA ARG A 113 -109.40 167.35 17.30
C ARG A 113 -108.21 166.93 18.16
N ARG A 114 -107.96 167.63 19.28
CA ARG A 114 -106.87 167.31 20.21
C ARG A 114 -106.93 165.92 20.87
N VAL A 115 -108.10 165.26 20.93
CA VAL A 115 -108.22 163.90 21.48
C VAL A 115 -107.88 162.83 20.43
N ILE A 116 -108.05 163.13 19.14
CA ILE A 116 -107.65 162.22 18.04
C ILE A 116 -106.13 162.26 17.87
N GLU A 117 -105.55 163.46 17.76
CA GLU A 117 -104.10 163.68 17.65
C GLU A 117 -103.31 163.01 18.79
N PHE A 118 -103.84 163.03 20.02
CA PHE A 118 -103.20 162.41 21.19
C PHE A 118 -103.39 160.88 21.28
N GLN A 119 -104.31 160.32 20.50
CA GLN A 119 -104.54 158.89 20.43
C GLN A 119 -103.63 158.26 19.36
N GLU A 120 -103.53 158.88 18.19
CA GLU A 120 -102.69 158.43 17.06
C GLU A 120 -101.21 158.37 17.45
N ALA A 121 -100.68 159.44 18.03
CA ALA A 121 -99.30 159.51 18.52
C ALA A 121 -98.97 158.45 19.62
N ARG A 122 -99.99 157.92 20.31
CA ARG A 122 -99.81 156.91 21.35
C ARG A 122 -99.70 155.49 20.80
N ASP A 123 -100.33 155.22 19.65
CA ASP A 123 -100.30 153.90 19.03
C ASP A 123 -99.10 153.75 18.05
N GLU A 124 -98.60 154.84 17.43
CA GLU A 124 -97.27 154.84 16.79
C GLU A 124 -96.14 154.46 17.77
N GLN A 125 -96.15 155.06 18.97
CA GLN A 125 -95.15 154.77 20.00
C GLN A 125 -95.23 153.32 20.53
N ARG A 126 -96.32 152.60 20.26
CA ARG A 126 -96.45 151.15 20.56
C ARG A 126 -95.86 150.27 19.46
N ALA A 127 -96.02 150.65 18.18
CA ALA A 127 -95.45 149.90 17.06
C ALA A 127 -93.92 149.79 17.16
N LEU A 128 -93.24 150.93 17.35
CA LEU A 128 -91.77 151.00 17.49
C LEU A 128 -91.22 150.15 18.66
N ASN A 129 -91.98 150.01 19.75
CA ASN A 129 -91.57 149.20 20.92
C ASN A 129 -91.74 147.69 20.71
N VAL A 130 -92.49 147.24 19.70
CA VAL A 130 -92.60 145.81 19.33
C VAL A 130 -91.45 145.43 18.39
N GLU A 131 -91.20 146.24 17.37
CA GLU A 131 -90.18 145.99 16.35
C GLU A 131 -88.75 145.94 16.94
N ALA A 132 -88.41 146.92 17.79
CA ALA A 132 -87.13 146.95 18.51
C ALA A 132 -86.89 145.71 19.42
N ARG A 133 -87.96 145.03 19.84
CA ARG A 133 -87.87 143.85 20.71
C ARG A 133 -87.64 142.55 19.91
N GLN A 134 -88.17 142.48 18.69
CA GLN A 134 -87.99 141.31 17.81
C GLN A 134 -86.56 141.21 17.28
N GLN A 135 -85.95 142.33 16.89
CA GLN A 135 -84.56 142.36 16.38
C GLN A 135 -83.56 141.82 17.42
N LEU A 136 -83.76 142.15 18.71
CA LEU A 136 -82.88 141.76 19.81
C LEU A 136 -82.97 140.24 20.11
N GLU A 137 -84.14 139.62 19.95
CA GLU A 137 -84.31 138.16 20.06
C GLU A 137 -83.67 137.40 18.87
N GLU A 138 -83.67 137.98 17.66
CA GLU A 138 -82.97 137.38 16.51
C GLU A 138 -81.45 137.41 16.64
N GLU A 139 -80.86 138.51 17.13
CA GLU A 139 -79.42 138.58 17.38
C GLU A 139 -78.97 137.56 18.44
N HIS A 140 -79.74 137.42 19.53
CA HIS A 140 -79.44 136.43 20.57
C HIS A 140 -79.54 134.99 20.03
N ARG A 141 -80.51 134.69 19.15
CA ARG A 141 -80.59 133.38 18.46
C ARG A 141 -79.38 133.11 17.58
N ARG A 142 -78.89 134.11 16.83
CA ARG A 142 -77.69 133.99 15.99
C ARG A 142 -76.43 133.72 16.81
N GLN A 143 -76.28 134.38 17.96
CA GLN A 143 -75.13 134.13 18.85
C GLN A 143 -75.14 132.70 19.43
N CYS A 144 -76.30 132.20 19.89
CA CYS A 144 -76.40 130.81 20.37
C CYS A 144 -76.01 129.79 19.31
N LEU A 145 -76.51 129.94 18.06
CA LEU A 145 -76.20 129.02 16.96
C LEU A 145 -74.71 129.01 16.59
N ASN A 146 -74.04 130.17 16.58
CA ASN A 146 -72.60 130.25 16.31
C ASN A 146 -71.76 129.55 17.38
N LEU A 147 -72.13 129.68 18.66
CA LEU A 147 -71.46 128.96 19.76
C LEU A 147 -71.66 127.45 19.65
N GLU A 148 -72.88 127.00 19.34
CA GLU A 148 -73.19 125.57 19.19
C GLU A 148 -72.44 124.94 18.00
N MET A 149 -72.29 125.68 16.90
CA MET A 149 -71.45 125.28 15.75
C MET A 149 -69.97 125.21 16.13
N SER A 150 -69.45 126.18 16.88
CA SER A 150 -68.03 126.19 17.31
C SER A 150 -67.70 125.01 18.24
N VAL A 151 -68.59 124.67 19.17
CA VAL A 151 -68.43 123.50 20.04
C VAL A 151 -68.49 122.19 19.25
N LYS A 152 -69.36 122.09 18.23
CA LYS A 152 -69.42 120.92 17.35
C LYS A 152 -68.15 120.80 16.49
N GLU A 153 -67.59 121.89 15.98
CA GLU A 153 -66.28 121.86 15.30
C GLU A 153 -65.15 121.38 16.23
N GLN A 154 -65.06 121.89 17.46
CA GLN A 154 -64.03 121.45 18.40
C GLN A 154 -64.22 119.98 18.81
N SER A 155 -65.46 119.51 18.96
CA SER A 155 -65.77 118.10 19.19
C SER A 155 -65.29 117.22 18.03
N ILE A 156 -65.58 117.59 16.79
CA ILE A 156 -65.12 116.87 15.58
C ILE A 156 -63.59 116.89 15.48
N LYS A 157 -62.94 118.03 15.73
CA LYS A 157 -61.47 118.16 15.73
C LYS A 157 -60.83 117.26 16.80
N ASN A 158 -61.42 117.17 18.00
CA ASN A 158 -60.96 116.27 19.05
C ASN A 158 -61.21 114.79 18.71
N GLN A 159 -62.35 114.44 18.10
CA GLN A 159 -62.62 113.07 17.64
C GLN A 159 -61.66 112.63 16.53
N GLU A 160 -61.34 113.51 15.57
CA GLU A 160 -60.38 113.20 14.51
C GLU A 160 -58.95 113.11 15.05
N LEU A 161 -58.56 113.94 16.02
CA LEU A 161 -57.30 113.79 16.76
C LEU A 161 -57.22 112.46 17.53
N LEU A 162 -58.28 112.06 18.21
CA LEU A 162 -58.36 110.76 18.89
C LEU A 162 -58.30 109.60 17.87
N ARG A 163 -58.93 109.74 16.70
CA ARG A 163 -58.89 108.74 15.62
C ARG A 163 -57.48 108.61 15.02
N GLN A 164 -56.78 109.73 14.81
CA GLN A 164 -55.40 109.75 14.36
C GLN A 164 -54.45 109.17 15.42
N HIS A 165 -54.62 109.52 16.68
CA HIS A 165 -53.82 108.97 17.78
C HIS A 165 -54.08 107.46 17.97
N SER A 166 -55.33 107.00 17.83
CA SER A 166 -55.65 105.56 17.78
C SER A 166 -54.92 104.88 16.64
N GLN A 167 -55.06 105.39 15.41
CA GLN A 167 -54.38 104.80 14.24
C GLN A 167 -52.84 104.81 14.37
N GLU A 168 -52.25 105.78 15.06
CA GLU A 168 -50.81 105.76 15.34
C GLU A 168 -50.44 104.79 16.48
N LEU A 169 -51.29 104.63 17.50
CA LEU A 169 -51.12 103.57 18.50
C LEU A 169 -51.26 102.18 17.86
N ASP A 170 -52.24 101.97 16.98
CA ASP A 170 -52.43 100.74 16.21
C ASP A 170 -51.22 100.46 15.31
N ARG A 171 -50.67 101.47 14.63
CA ARG A 171 -49.43 101.35 13.83
C ARG A 171 -48.21 101.06 14.69
N ARG A 172 -48.06 101.72 15.85
CA ARG A 172 -46.96 101.47 16.81
C ARG A 172 -47.09 100.07 17.42
N GLN A 173 -48.30 99.62 17.73
CA GLN A 173 -48.58 98.28 18.23
C GLN A 173 -48.36 97.20 17.17
N ALA A 174 -48.79 97.41 15.93
CA ALA A 174 -48.49 96.51 14.82
C ALA A 174 -46.98 96.46 14.51
N SER A 175 -46.29 97.60 14.55
CA SER A 175 -44.83 97.68 14.40
C SER A 175 -44.10 96.98 15.54
N LEU A 176 -44.52 97.17 16.79
CA LEU A 176 -43.99 96.45 17.96
C LEU A 176 -44.29 94.95 17.89
N GLN A 177 -45.47 94.53 17.42
CA GLN A 177 -45.80 93.12 17.19
C GLN A 177 -44.97 92.51 16.05
N GLN A 178 -44.68 93.27 14.99
CA GLN A 178 -43.78 92.85 13.91
C GLN A 178 -42.32 92.76 14.38
N GLN A 179 -41.84 93.73 15.16
CA GLN A 179 -40.51 93.68 15.79
C GLN A 179 -40.41 92.54 16.81
N HIS A 180 -41.43 92.33 17.64
CA HIS A 180 -41.45 91.27 18.65
C HIS A 180 -41.55 89.88 18.01
N SER A 181 -42.39 89.68 16.99
CA SER A 181 -42.43 88.42 16.24
C SER A 181 -41.16 88.17 15.42
N SER A 182 -40.53 89.21 14.86
CA SER A 182 -39.20 89.11 14.24
C SER A 182 -38.11 88.74 15.25
N THR A 183 -38.12 89.36 16.44
CA THR A 183 -37.18 89.07 17.54
C THR A 183 -37.38 87.66 18.09
N ILE A 184 -38.64 87.23 18.28
CA ILE A 184 -38.98 85.84 18.64
C ILE A 184 -38.51 84.88 17.55
N GLY A 185 -38.71 85.20 16.27
CA GLY A 185 -38.22 84.39 15.15
C GLY A 185 -36.69 84.26 15.16
N GLN A 186 -35.97 85.35 15.40
CA GLN A 186 -34.52 85.37 15.55
C GLN A 186 -34.05 84.55 16.77
N ILE A 187 -34.69 84.70 17.93
CA ILE A 187 -34.39 83.92 19.15
C ILE A 187 -34.70 82.43 18.94
N GLN A 188 -35.81 82.08 18.29
CA GLN A 188 -36.14 80.69 17.95
C GLN A 188 -35.14 80.12 16.94
N GLN A 189 -34.72 80.89 15.93
CA GLN A 189 -33.70 80.47 14.98
C GLN A 189 -32.33 80.31 15.66
N HIS A 190 -31.97 81.20 16.58
CA HIS A 190 -30.76 81.10 17.40
C HIS A 190 -30.79 79.86 18.29
N HIS A 191 -31.86 79.64 19.05
CA HIS A 191 -32.05 78.42 19.85
C HIS A 191 -32.08 77.13 19.01
N LEU A 192 -32.56 77.18 17.76
CA LEU A 192 -32.48 76.04 16.83
C LEU A 192 -31.05 75.80 16.32
N VAL A 193 -30.23 76.84 16.18
CA VAL A 193 -28.78 76.72 15.89
C VAL A 193 -28.05 76.20 17.13
N GLU A 194 -28.18 76.82 18.30
CA GLU A 194 -27.59 76.38 19.57
C GLU A 194 -27.96 74.93 19.89
N LYS A 195 -29.22 74.54 19.71
CA LYS A 195 -29.67 73.15 19.94
C LYS A 195 -29.09 72.17 18.91
N ARG A 196 -28.87 72.60 17.67
CA ARG A 196 -28.17 71.78 16.66
C ARG A 196 -26.68 71.66 16.97
N GLU A 197 -26.03 72.73 17.41
CA GLU A 197 -24.61 72.75 17.80
C GLU A 197 -24.36 71.94 19.08
N ALA A 198 -25.23 72.07 20.09
CA ALA A 198 -25.21 71.22 21.28
C ALA A 198 -25.44 69.74 20.92
N TRP A 199 -26.38 69.45 20.01
CA TRP A 199 -26.65 68.08 19.55
C TRP A 199 -25.49 67.49 18.73
N THR A 200 -24.89 68.25 17.80
CA THR A 200 -23.73 67.78 17.01
C THR A 200 -22.50 67.63 17.89
N LYS A 201 -22.28 68.52 18.86
CA LYS A 201 -21.25 68.38 19.88
C LYS A 201 -21.48 67.13 20.75
N GLN A 202 -22.69 66.91 21.24
CA GLN A 202 -23.04 65.70 22.00
C GLN A 202 -22.83 64.42 21.17
N GLN A 203 -23.20 64.43 19.88
CA GLN A 203 -22.91 63.35 18.94
C GLN A 203 -21.41 63.14 18.71
N GLN A 204 -20.60 64.20 18.65
CA GLN A 204 -19.14 64.09 18.53
C GLN A 204 -18.51 63.56 19.81
N GLU A 205 -18.94 64.04 20.98
CA GLU A 205 -18.49 63.56 22.29
C GLU A 205 -18.87 62.09 22.51
N GLN A 206 -20.10 61.69 22.15
CA GLN A 206 -20.54 60.30 22.17
C GLN A 206 -19.66 59.44 21.25
N ARG A 207 -19.43 59.83 19.99
CA ARG A 207 -18.55 59.09 19.07
C ARG A 207 -17.11 59.01 19.54
N GLN A 208 -16.59 60.06 20.19
CA GLN A 208 -15.26 60.02 20.79
C GLN A 208 -15.20 59.08 22.00
N LEU A 209 -16.28 58.95 22.78
CA LEU A 209 -16.37 57.96 23.85
C LEU A 209 -16.51 56.54 23.31
N GLU A 210 -17.29 56.34 22.25
CA GLU A 210 -17.43 55.06 21.54
C GLU A 210 -16.09 54.60 20.95
N VAL A 211 -15.36 55.47 20.23
CA VAL A 211 -14.01 55.16 19.72
C VAL A 211 -13.03 54.85 20.85
N LYS A 212 -12.98 55.67 21.92
CA LYS A 212 -12.10 55.39 23.08
C LYS A 212 -12.48 54.10 23.81
N HIS A 213 -13.75 53.72 23.79
CA HIS A 213 -14.23 52.45 24.35
C HIS A 213 -13.82 51.27 23.45
N GLU A 214 -13.97 51.38 22.13
CA GLU A 214 -13.49 50.39 21.17
C GLU A 214 -11.97 50.20 21.23
N GLU A 215 -11.19 51.28 21.30
CA GLU A 215 -9.74 51.25 21.49
C GLU A 215 -9.36 50.55 22.81
N ARG A 216 -10.07 50.87 23.91
CA ARG A 216 -9.85 50.23 25.21
C ARG A 216 -10.18 48.74 25.16
N CYS A 217 -11.33 48.36 24.59
CA CYS A 217 -11.72 46.96 24.40
C CYS A 217 -10.73 46.21 23.49
N ARG A 218 -10.28 46.82 22.39
CA ARG A 218 -9.27 46.23 21.50
C ARG A 218 -7.95 46.01 22.25
N SER A 219 -7.46 47.01 22.99
CA SER A 219 -6.21 46.87 23.78
C SER A 219 -6.31 45.82 24.91
N LEU A 220 -7.51 45.56 25.44
CA LEU A 220 -7.75 44.48 26.40
C LEU A 220 -7.76 43.11 25.71
N LEU A 221 -8.41 42.98 24.57
CA LEU A 221 -8.43 41.76 23.76
C LEU A 221 -7.04 41.42 23.20
N GLU A 222 -6.25 42.42 22.78
CA GLU A 222 -4.86 42.24 22.34
C GLU A 222 -3.98 41.75 23.50
N ARG A 223 -4.14 42.29 24.72
CA ARG A 223 -3.43 41.81 25.92
C ARG A 223 -3.84 40.39 26.31
N GLN A 224 -5.13 40.06 26.23
CA GLN A 224 -5.62 38.69 26.46
C GLN A 224 -5.09 37.73 25.38
N GLY A 225 -5.05 38.14 24.12
CA GLY A 225 -4.44 37.39 23.02
C GLY A 225 -2.95 37.11 23.27
N GLN A 226 -2.18 38.15 23.61
CA GLN A 226 -0.75 38.01 23.95
C GLN A 226 -0.51 37.11 25.18
N GLN A 227 -1.37 37.21 26.20
CA GLN A 227 -1.30 36.34 27.37
C GLN A 227 -1.59 34.88 27.00
N HIS A 228 -2.68 34.61 26.27
CA HIS A 228 -3.01 33.26 25.81
C HIS A 228 -1.95 32.69 24.86
N GLU A 229 -1.33 33.50 24.02
CA GLU A 229 -0.22 33.07 23.17
C GLU A 229 1.02 32.68 23.99
N ALA A 230 1.33 33.44 25.04
CA ALA A 230 2.40 33.10 25.99
C ALA A 230 2.08 31.82 26.79
N ASP A 231 0.84 31.66 27.26
CA ASP A 231 0.36 30.45 27.94
C ASP A 231 0.45 29.22 27.02
N ILE A 232 0.08 29.36 25.74
CA ILE A 232 0.19 28.30 24.73
C ILE A 232 1.66 27.93 24.48
N ARG A 233 2.56 28.92 24.31
CA ARG A 233 4.00 28.65 24.13
C ARG A 233 4.61 27.93 25.34
N HIS A 234 4.33 28.40 26.55
CA HIS A 234 4.80 27.76 27.80
C HIS A 234 4.20 26.34 27.99
N LEU A 235 2.96 26.10 27.57
CA LEU A 235 2.37 24.76 27.58
C LEU A 235 3.03 23.83 26.54
N GLN A 236 3.34 24.35 25.34
CA GLN A 236 4.08 23.62 24.31
C GLN A 236 5.49 23.25 24.77
N GLU A 237 6.22 24.20 25.39
CA GLU A 237 7.53 23.97 26.00
C GLU A 237 7.48 22.87 27.07
N ARG A 238 6.50 22.91 27.98
CA ARG A 238 6.28 21.86 29.00
C ARG A 238 5.97 20.50 28.38
N HIS A 239 5.13 20.45 27.34
CA HIS A 239 4.84 19.20 26.63
C HIS A 239 6.08 18.65 25.92
N GLN A 240 6.90 19.51 25.31
CA GLN A 240 8.14 19.12 24.65
C GLN A 240 9.19 18.62 25.64
N GLN A 241 9.33 19.27 26.80
CA GLN A 241 10.17 18.81 27.92
C GLN A 241 9.68 17.44 28.45
N GLY A 242 8.38 17.29 28.73
CA GLY A 242 7.81 16.03 29.22
C GLY A 242 7.94 14.86 28.23
N LEU A 243 7.82 15.13 26.92
CA LEU A 243 8.10 14.15 25.87
C LEU A 243 9.58 13.75 25.82
N GLU A 244 10.50 14.68 26.04
CA GLU A 244 11.93 14.39 26.04
C GLU A 244 12.36 13.62 27.30
N GLU A 245 11.83 13.98 28.47
CA GLU A 245 11.98 13.16 29.69
C GLU A 245 11.43 11.75 29.50
N MET A 246 10.26 11.59 28.86
CA MET A 246 9.68 10.27 28.59
C MET A 246 10.59 9.44 27.67
N LYS A 247 11.14 10.03 26.60
CA LYS A 247 12.12 9.37 25.74
C LYS A 247 13.37 8.95 26.52
N GLN A 248 13.93 9.83 27.35
CA GLN A 248 15.15 9.54 28.11
C GLN A 248 14.93 8.40 29.11
N ARG A 249 13.79 8.39 29.83
CA ARG A 249 13.39 7.29 30.72
C ARG A 249 13.20 5.98 29.94
N HIS A 250 12.59 6.02 28.74
CA HIS A 250 12.42 4.84 27.89
C HIS A 250 13.77 4.30 27.36
N ILE A 251 14.68 5.18 26.93
CA ILE A 251 16.04 4.82 26.50
C ILE A 251 16.83 4.20 27.66
N GLN A 252 16.69 4.71 28.89
CA GLN A 252 17.28 4.10 30.08
C GLN A 252 16.70 2.70 30.34
N TYR A 253 15.36 2.56 30.34
CA TYR A 253 14.69 1.28 30.52
C TYR A 253 15.13 0.23 29.49
N CYS A 254 15.18 0.58 28.20
CA CYS A 254 15.64 -0.32 27.15
C CYS A 254 17.11 -0.74 27.32
N LYS A 255 17.99 0.14 27.83
CA LYS A 255 19.37 -0.22 28.15
C LYS A 255 19.45 -1.20 29.32
N THR A 256 18.67 -0.99 30.39
CA THR A 256 18.59 -1.92 31.52
C THR A 256 18.12 -3.29 31.04
N LEU A 257 16.99 -3.35 30.34
CA LEU A 257 16.43 -4.60 29.81
C LEU A 257 17.39 -5.33 28.84
N GLN A 258 18.15 -4.58 28.03
CA GLN A 258 19.18 -5.16 27.17
C GLN A 258 20.33 -5.75 28.00
N SER A 259 20.76 -5.10 29.08
CA SER A 259 21.82 -5.62 29.96
C SER A 259 21.36 -6.86 30.76
N GLU A 260 20.11 -6.87 31.23
CA GLU A 260 19.48 -8.02 31.89
C GLU A 260 19.38 -9.22 30.93
N HIS A 261 18.97 -8.99 29.68
CA HIS A 261 18.90 -10.04 28.67
C HIS A 261 20.27 -10.63 28.33
N VAL A 262 21.32 -9.80 28.18
CA VAL A 262 22.69 -10.27 27.94
C VAL A 262 23.21 -11.09 29.12
N ALA A 263 22.98 -10.65 30.36
CA ALA A 263 23.36 -11.42 31.55
C ALA A 263 22.64 -12.78 31.62
N ALA A 264 21.34 -12.81 31.34
CA ALA A 264 20.55 -14.04 31.31
C ALA A 264 21.00 -15.02 30.20
N MET A 265 21.41 -14.52 29.03
CA MET A 265 21.99 -15.39 27.99
C MET A 265 23.35 -15.96 28.42
N GLN A 266 24.22 -15.16 29.03
CA GLN A 266 25.52 -15.64 29.53
C GLN A 266 25.37 -16.70 30.63
N GLU A 267 24.39 -16.54 31.53
CA GLU A 267 24.09 -17.58 32.53
C GLU A 267 23.58 -18.87 31.87
N ALA A 268 22.68 -18.77 30.87
CA ALA A 268 22.17 -19.92 30.13
C ALA A 268 23.27 -20.63 29.31
N GLU A 269 24.21 -19.89 28.72
CA GLU A 269 25.37 -20.43 28.00
C GLU A 269 26.27 -21.24 28.96
N LEU A 270 26.58 -20.71 30.15
CA LEU A 270 27.37 -21.40 31.17
C LEU A 270 26.67 -22.68 31.68
N GLN A 271 25.36 -22.62 31.96
CA GLN A 271 24.57 -23.80 32.37
C GLN A 271 24.51 -24.86 31.26
N HIS A 272 24.41 -24.43 29.99
CA HIS A 272 24.43 -25.35 28.85
C HIS A 272 25.82 -25.97 28.62
N GLU A 273 26.91 -25.21 28.82
CA GLU A 273 28.26 -25.77 28.72
C GLU A 273 28.53 -26.82 29.81
N ASP A 274 28.26 -26.52 31.08
CA ASP A 274 28.38 -27.47 32.18
C ASP A 274 27.55 -28.76 31.93
N SER A 275 26.31 -28.60 31.48
CA SER A 275 25.45 -29.72 31.08
C SER A 275 26.06 -30.54 29.93
N THR A 276 26.67 -29.87 28.94
CA THR A 276 27.34 -30.51 27.80
C THR A 276 28.61 -31.24 28.23
N GLN A 277 29.40 -30.68 29.15
CA GLN A 277 30.61 -31.32 29.69
C GLN A 277 30.25 -32.56 30.52
N LYS A 278 29.21 -32.49 31.36
CA LYS A 278 28.67 -33.64 32.10
C LYS A 278 28.16 -34.74 31.17
N LEU A 279 27.41 -34.40 30.13
CA LEU A 279 26.93 -35.37 29.14
C LEU A 279 28.07 -36.04 28.37
N LYS A 280 29.09 -35.27 27.95
CA LYS A 280 30.32 -35.80 27.33
C LYS A 280 31.04 -36.78 28.26
N HIS A 281 31.26 -36.42 29.53
CA HIS A 281 31.94 -37.28 30.50
C HIS A 281 31.19 -38.61 30.71
N ASN A 282 29.86 -38.55 30.89
CA ASN A 282 29.02 -39.74 31.03
C ASN A 282 29.05 -40.62 29.77
N HIS A 283 29.03 -40.01 28.58
CA HIS A 283 29.10 -40.76 27.32
C HIS A 283 30.47 -41.42 27.11
N THR A 284 31.58 -40.70 27.36
CA THR A 284 32.94 -41.28 27.31
C THR A 284 33.06 -42.47 28.27
N LYS A 285 32.53 -42.34 29.49
CA LYS A 285 32.50 -43.46 30.45
C LYS A 285 31.75 -44.67 29.90
N GLN A 286 30.52 -44.48 29.38
CA GLN A 286 29.73 -45.55 28.77
C GLN A 286 30.43 -46.21 27.58
N VAL A 287 31.13 -45.42 26.74
CA VAL A 287 31.93 -45.96 25.64
C VAL A 287 33.05 -46.86 26.18
N THR A 288 33.83 -46.41 27.17
CA THR A 288 34.91 -47.23 27.76
C THR A 288 34.40 -48.48 28.49
N GLU A 289 33.20 -48.43 29.10
CA GLU A 289 32.56 -49.59 29.72
C GLU A 289 32.11 -50.61 28.66
N LEU A 290 31.55 -50.16 27.53
CA LEU A 290 31.16 -51.00 26.40
C LEU A 290 32.37 -51.58 25.65
N GLU A 291 33.43 -50.80 25.44
CA GLU A 291 34.68 -51.25 24.82
C GLU A 291 35.29 -52.40 25.63
N ALA A 292 35.38 -52.26 26.96
CA ALA A 292 35.85 -53.33 27.85
C ALA A 292 34.96 -54.60 27.79
N GLU A 293 33.63 -54.43 27.74
CA GLU A 293 32.70 -55.56 27.52
C GLU A 293 32.89 -56.23 26.15
N PHE A 294 33.17 -55.47 25.09
CA PHE A 294 33.40 -56.01 23.75
C PHE A 294 34.74 -56.73 23.64
N ASP A 295 35.82 -56.20 24.22
CA ASP A 295 37.12 -56.87 24.26
C ASP A 295 37.05 -58.19 25.08
N GLN A 296 36.28 -58.22 26.17
CA GLN A 296 36.04 -59.44 26.94
C GLN A 296 35.24 -60.48 26.11
N LYS A 297 34.26 -60.05 25.32
CA LYS A 297 33.50 -60.95 24.42
C LYS A 297 34.32 -61.42 23.23
N LEU A 298 35.16 -60.55 22.66
CA LEU A 298 36.07 -60.89 21.55
C LEU A 298 37.13 -61.91 21.99
N THR A 299 37.74 -61.73 23.17
CA THR A 299 38.72 -62.68 23.71
C THR A 299 38.08 -64.03 24.08
N ALA A 300 36.85 -64.06 24.59
CA ALA A 300 36.10 -65.29 24.77
C ALA A 300 35.79 -66.00 23.43
N LEU A 301 35.26 -65.28 22.45
CA LEU A 301 34.97 -65.83 21.11
C LEU A 301 36.23 -66.30 20.36
N GLN A 302 37.39 -65.66 20.59
CA GLN A 302 38.67 -66.14 20.06
C GLN A 302 39.06 -67.48 20.67
N GLN A 303 38.92 -67.66 21.99
CA GLN A 303 39.20 -68.93 22.67
C GLN A 303 38.23 -70.04 22.24
N GLU A 304 36.94 -69.74 22.07
CA GLU A 304 35.96 -70.67 21.51
C GLU A 304 36.31 -71.07 20.07
N LEU A 305 36.67 -70.11 19.22
CA LEU A 305 37.05 -70.36 17.82
C LEU A 305 38.36 -71.14 17.69
N GLU A 306 39.36 -70.88 18.55
CA GLU A 306 40.59 -71.70 18.62
C GLU A 306 40.30 -73.13 19.10
N HIS A 307 39.39 -73.30 20.06
CA HIS A 307 38.96 -74.61 20.53
C HIS A 307 38.19 -75.39 19.45
N GLU A 308 37.17 -74.78 18.83
CA GLU A 308 36.45 -75.37 17.69
C GLU A 308 37.38 -75.66 16.52
N ARG A 309 38.36 -74.80 16.25
CA ARG A 309 39.35 -75.02 15.20
C ARG A 309 40.24 -76.22 15.51
N HIS A 310 40.72 -76.38 16.74
CA HIS A 310 41.49 -77.56 17.13
C HIS A 310 40.66 -78.84 17.10
N GLU A 311 39.39 -78.79 17.50
CA GLU A 311 38.42 -79.88 17.30
C GLU A 311 38.26 -80.21 15.81
N TRP A 312 38.07 -79.21 14.95
CA TRP A 312 37.91 -79.38 13.51
C TRP A 312 39.17 -79.91 12.83
N GLU A 313 40.35 -79.40 13.18
CA GLU A 313 41.64 -79.90 12.68
C GLU A 313 41.87 -81.35 13.15
N ALA A 314 41.48 -81.71 14.38
CA ALA A 314 41.55 -83.08 14.88
C ALA A 314 40.55 -84.03 14.19
N ARG A 315 39.28 -83.59 13.98
CA ARG A 315 38.27 -84.34 13.23
C ARG A 315 38.71 -84.52 11.78
N ARG A 316 39.11 -83.44 11.10
CA ARG A 316 39.62 -83.42 9.73
C ARG A 316 40.91 -84.23 9.58
N SER A 317 41.78 -84.29 10.58
CA SER A 317 42.97 -85.15 10.53
C SER A 317 42.60 -86.64 10.59
N ARG A 318 41.58 -87.02 11.38
CA ARG A 318 41.05 -88.41 11.39
C ARG A 318 40.36 -88.73 10.06
N GLU A 319 39.54 -87.81 9.56
CA GLU A 319 38.80 -87.94 8.31
C GLU A 319 39.71 -87.97 7.09
N VAL A 320 40.72 -87.10 7.00
CA VAL A 320 41.75 -87.13 5.94
C VAL A 320 42.61 -88.38 6.03
N LYS A 321 42.86 -88.94 7.23
CA LYS A 321 43.50 -90.24 7.33
C LYS A 321 42.59 -91.35 6.79
N TYR A 322 41.36 -91.46 7.29
CA TYR A 322 40.38 -92.44 6.82
C TYR A 322 40.12 -92.34 5.30
N LEU A 323 39.97 -91.13 4.77
CA LEU A 323 39.81 -90.87 3.34
C LEU A 323 41.08 -91.13 2.54
N LYS A 324 42.29 -91.01 3.12
CA LYS A 324 43.54 -91.47 2.49
C LYS A 324 43.61 -92.99 2.46
N ASP A 325 43.31 -93.66 3.56
CA ASP A 325 43.28 -95.11 3.65
C ASP A 325 42.25 -95.68 2.63
N GLN A 326 41.09 -95.02 2.49
CA GLN A 326 40.12 -95.30 1.42
C GLN A 326 40.60 -94.90 0.01
N LEU A 327 41.28 -93.76 -0.18
CA LEU A 327 41.81 -93.35 -1.49
C LEU A 327 42.97 -94.22 -1.96
N GLU A 328 43.75 -94.79 -1.07
CA GLU A 328 44.82 -95.74 -1.41
C GLU A 328 44.20 -97.07 -1.86
N HIS A 329 43.18 -97.54 -1.14
CA HIS A 329 42.38 -98.72 -1.52
C HIS A 329 41.55 -98.50 -2.82
N LEU A 330 41.04 -97.30 -3.06
CA LEU A 330 40.31 -96.95 -4.29
C LEU A 330 41.25 -96.67 -5.45
N ASN A 331 42.38 -95.97 -5.25
CA ASN A 331 43.39 -95.80 -6.31
C ASN A 331 43.98 -97.15 -6.72
N SER A 332 44.20 -98.11 -5.80
CA SER A 332 44.65 -99.45 -6.19
C SER A 332 43.64 -100.18 -7.08
N ALA A 333 42.35 -99.83 -7.03
CA ALA A 333 41.30 -100.35 -7.92
C ALA A 333 41.10 -99.52 -9.20
N ILE A 334 41.22 -98.19 -9.11
CA ILE A 334 41.02 -97.24 -10.22
C ILE A 334 42.23 -97.23 -11.17
N VAL A 335 43.46 -97.39 -10.67
CA VAL A 335 44.67 -97.56 -11.50
C VAL A 335 44.62 -98.85 -12.33
N SER A 336 43.87 -99.85 -11.88
CA SER A 336 43.54 -101.06 -12.67
C SER A 336 42.30 -100.95 -13.56
N SER A 337 41.62 -99.80 -13.60
CA SER A 337 40.34 -99.61 -14.32
C SER A 337 40.39 -98.47 -15.36
N ASP A 338 40.79 -97.27 -14.94
CA ASP A 338 40.39 -96.02 -15.62
C ASP A 338 41.56 -95.24 -16.25
N GLY A 339 42.66 -95.92 -16.61
CA GLY A 339 43.84 -95.29 -17.22
C GLY A 339 43.55 -94.53 -18.52
N ASP A 340 42.56 -94.99 -19.31
CA ASP A 340 42.36 -94.54 -20.70
C ASP A 340 41.22 -93.53 -20.92
N PHE A 341 40.27 -93.36 -19.98
CA PHE A 341 39.00 -92.69 -20.32
C PHE A 341 38.99 -91.16 -20.13
N TYR A 342 39.62 -90.62 -19.08
CA TYR A 342 39.39 -89.22 -18.68
C TYR A 342 40.39 -88.19 -19.23
N ASN A 343 41.60 -88.59 -19.66
CA ASN A 343 42.65 -87.64 -20.07
C ASN A 343 42.61 -87.25 -21.56
N ALA A 344 41.92 -87.99 -22.42
CA ALA A 344 42.17 -87.93 -23.87
C ALA A 344 41.26 -86.96 -24.68
N LYS A 345 40.05 -86.60 -24.21
CA LYS A 345 39.01 -86.05 -25.13
C LYS A 345 38.35 -84.72 -24.73
N THR A 346 38.37 -84.30 -23.48
CA THR A 346 37.58 -83.13 -23.00
C THR A 346 38.41 -81.87 -22.74
N PHE A 347 39.74 -81.99 -22.66
CA PHE A 347 40.66 -80.87 -22.40
C PHE A 347 41.60 -80.53 -23.57
N SER A 348 41.47 -81.22 -24.71
CA SER A 348 42.25 -80.96 -25.92
C SER A 348 42.13 -79.49 -26.34
N THR A 349 43.26 -78.79 -26.38
CA THR A 349 43.36 -77.37 -26.75
C THR A 349 43.02 -77.11 -28.22
N VAL A 350 43.04 -78.15 -29.05
CA VAL A 350 43.07 -78.14 -30.52
C VAL A 350 41.86 -77.45 -31.19
N GLY A 351 40.75 -77.23 -30.48
CA GLY A 351 39.53 -76.62 -31.03
C GLY A 351 39.20 -75.19 -30.57
N MET A 352 39.96 -74.60 -29.64
CA MET A 352 39.66 -73.28 -29.06
C MET A 352 40.46 -72.18 -29.76
N PRO A 353 39.84 -71.05 -30.19
CA PRO A 353 40.59 -69.94 -30.76
C PRO A 353 41.52 -69.33 -29.70
N GLN A 354 42.81 -69.24 -30.02
CA GLN A 354 43.81 -68.50 -29.27
C GLN A 354 44.50 -67.53 -30.25
N LYS A 355 44.33 -66.24 -30.01
CA LYS A 355 45.02 -65.15 -30.70
C LYS A 355 46.09 -64.61 -29.74
N SER A 356 47.23 -64.18 -30.27
CA SER A 356 48.14 -63.33 -29.50
C SER A 356 47.49 -61.96 -29.26
N ASP A 357 48.05 -61.20 -28.33
CA ASP A 357 47.57 -59.85 -28.03
C ASP A 357 47.69 -58.93 -29.26
N ASP A 358 48.72 -59.12 -30.10
CA ASP A 358 48.86 -58.43 -31.39
C ASP A 358 47.76 -58.79 -32.40
N LEU A 359 47.35 -60.06 -32.46
CA LEU A 359 46.27 -60.51 -33.34
C LEU A 359 44.90 -60.03 -32.86
N LEU A 360 44.70 -59.92 -31.54
CA LEU A 360 43.52 -59.25 -30.97
C LEU A 360 43.55 -57.76 -31.34
N LYS A 361 44.63 -57.05 -31.01
CA LYS A 361 44.84 -55.63 -31.30
C LYS A 361 44.64 -55.28 -32.78
N GLY A 362 45.28 -56.01 -33.70
CA GLY A 362 45.13 -55.80 -35.14
C GLY A 362 43.72 -56.08 -35.66
N SER A 363 42.97 -56.98 -35.01
CA SER A 363 41.55 -57.19 -35.31
C SER A 363 40.68 -56.01 -34.83
N PHE A 364 41.02 -55.41 -33.68
CA PHE A 364 40.35 -54.20 -33.16
C PHE A 364 40.65 -52.95 -34.00
N GLN A 365 41.90 -52.77 -34.42
CA GLN A 365 42.33 -51.66 -35.28
C GLN A 365 41.57 -51.62 -36.63
N GLY A 366 41.14 -52.78 -37.13
CA GLY A 366 40.24 -52.86 -38.29
C GLY A 366 38.88 -52.22 -38.05
N LEU A 367 38.38 -52.23 -36.80
CA LEU A 367 37.15 -51.56 -36.38
C LEU A 367 37.39 -50.08 -36.06
N GLU A 368 38.48 -49.76 -35.35
CA GLU A 368 38.87 -48.37 -35.06
C GLU A 368 38.99 -47.53 -36.34
N LYS A 369 39.62 -48.10 -37.37
CA LYS A 369 39.70 -47.47 -38.70
C LYS A 369 38.34 -47.22 -39.33
N LEU A 370 37.34 -48.09 -39.15
CA LEU A 370 35.99 -47.87 -39.68
C LEU A 370 35.27 -46.73 -38.95
N VAL A 371 35.50 -46.55 -37.64
CA VAL A 371 34.97 -45.43 -36.87
C VAL A 371 35.68 -44.12 -37.26
N ASP A 372 36.99 -44.14 -37.46
CA ASP A 372 37.77 -42.99 -37.97
C ASP A 372 37.34 -42.60 -39.39
N ASP A 373 37.21 -43.55 -40.33
CA ASP A 373 36.71 -43.32 -41.70
C ASP A 373 35.30 -42.70 -41.72
N LEU A 374 34.44 -43.01 -40.72
CA LEU A 374 33.13 -42.39 -40.54
C LEU A 374 33.23 -40.99 -39.89
N SER A 375 34.16 -40.78 -38.97
CA SER A 375 34.41 -39.46 -38.35
C SER A 375 34.88 -38.41 -39.36
N ARG A 376 35.53 -38.85 -40.43
CA ARG A 376 36.07 -38.01 -41.53
C ARG A 376 35.02 -37.55 -42.55
N LEU A 377 33.75 -37.94 -42.40
CA LEU A 377 32.67 -37.55 -43.31
C LEU A 377 32.43 -36.03 -43.31
N ALA A 378 32.03 -35.50 -44.46
CA ALA A 378 31.69 -34.08 -44.60
C ALA A 378 30.53 -33.69 -43.67
N LEU A 379 30.66 -32.56 -42.99
CA LEU A 379 29.66 -32.08 -42.02
C LEU A 379 28.33 -31.74 -42.68
N ASN A 380 27.23 -31.97 -41.97
CA ASN A 380 25.93 -31.46 -42.36
C ASN A 380 25.92 -29.93 -42.14
N VAL A 381 25.42 -29.16 -43.12
CA VAL A 381 25.30 -27.69 -43.03
C VAL A 381 24.08 -27.30 -42.19
N LYS A 382 23.06 -28.16 -42.12
CA LYS A 382 21.81 -27.92 -41.37
C LYS A 382 21.84 -28.57 -39.97
N ARG A 383 22.98 -28.48 -39.28
CA ARG A 383 23.18 -29.05 -37.93
C ARG A 383 22.24 -28.39 -36.92
N LYS A 384 21.22 -29.13 -36.47
CA LYS A 384 20.34 -28.73 -35.36
C LYS A 384 20.92 -29.08 -33.99
N MET A 385 21.68 -30.18 -33.90
CA MET A 385 22.14 -30.73 -32.62
C MET A 385 23.44 -30.09 -32.10
N TRP A 386 24.25 -29.51 -32.98
CA TRP A 386 25.53 -28.88 -32.63
C TRP A 386 25.67 -27.53 -33.36
N PRO A 387 25.17 -26.43 -32.77
CA PRO A 387 25.46 -25.07 -33.24
C PRO A 387 26.97 -24.85 -33.25
N ASP A 388 27.49 -24.09 -34.24
CA ASP A 388 28.93 -23.82 -34.29
C ASP A 388 29.40 -22.98 -33.06
N GLU A 389 28.52 -22.21 -32.41
CA GLU A 389 28.72 -21.59 -31.09
C GLU A 389 29.13 -22.61 -30.01
N MET A 390 28.45 -23.76 -29.94
CA MET A 390 28.75 -24.83 -28.98
C MET A 390 30.08 -25.51 -29.32
N LEU A 391 30.41 -25.63 -30.61
CA LEU A 391 31.64 -26.26 -31.07
C LEU A 391 32.87 -25.35 -30.86
N GLU A 392 32.73 -24.03 -30.99
CA GLU A 392 33.76 -23.07 -30.57
C GLU A 392 33.86 -23.01 -29.03
N ALA A 393 32.74 -23.10 -28.30
CA ALA A 393 32.73 -23.12 -26.84
C ALA A 393 33.40 -24.35 -26.21
N LEU A 394 33.48 -25.47 -26.95
CA LEU A 394 34.19 -26.71 -26.60
C LEU A 394 35.57 -26.85 -27.28
N ARG A 395 35.95 -25.90 -28.13
CA ARG A 395 37.18 -25.97 -28.93
C ARG A 395 38.44 -26.01 -28.07
N GLY A 396 38.51 -25.12 -27.07
CA GLY A 396 39.72 -24.95 -26.26
C GLY A 396 40.96 -24.75 -27.14
N PRO A 397 42.06 -25.51 -26.94
CA PRO A 397 43.25 -25.45 -27.77
C PRO A 397 43.16 -26.24 -29.08
N HIS A 398 42.07 -26.98 -29.32
CA HIS A 398 41.98 -27.99 -30.38
C HIS A 398 41.56 -27.41 -31.74
N GLU A 399 41.91 -28.11 -32.83
CA GLU A 399 41.39 -27.76 -34.16
C GLU A 399 39.87 -28.09 -34.25
N PRO A 400 39.01 -27.21 -34.78
CA PRO A 400 37.58 -27.49 -34.95
C PRO A 400 37.27 -28.76 -35.75
N ARG A 401 38.19 -29.20 -36.63
CA ARG A 401 38.09 -30.46 -37.36
C ARG A 401 38.29 -31.65 -36.42
N MET A 402 39.38 -31.65 -35.64
CA MET A 402 39.73 -32.72 -34.72
C MET A 402 38.65 -32.92 -33.64
N LEU A 403 38.13 -31.84 -33.05
CA LEU A 403 37.04 -31.93 -32.08
C LEU A 403 35.77 -32.55 -32.68
N LYS A 404 35.40 -32.18 -33.91
CA LYS A 404 34.21 -32.72 -34.59
C LYS A 404 34.40 -34.21 -34.93
N GLN A 405 35.61 -34.64 -35.27
CA GLN A 405 35.95 -36.06 -35.41
C GLN A 405 35.84 -36.80 -34.06
N ALA A 406 36.40 -36.24 -32.98
CA ALA A 406 36.34 -36.80 -31.63
C ALA A 406 34.90 -37.01 -31.15
N ILE A 407 34.01 -36.02 -31.33
CA ILE A 407 32.58 -36.13 -30.97
C ILE A 407 31.90 -37.25 -31.78
N VAL A 408 32.21 -37.41 -33.07
CA VAL A 408 31.64 -38.49 -33.88
C VAL A 408 32.19 -39.87 -33.46
N GLN A 409 33.48 -39.99 -33.17
CA GLN A 409 34.10 -41.23 -32.68
C GLN A 409 33.47 -41.64 -31.35
N ASP A 410 33.42 -40.72 -30.38
CA ASP A 410 32.87 -40.94 -29.05
C ASP A 410 31.43 -41.48 -29.08
N LEU A 411 30.53 -40.78 -29.78
CA LEU A 411 29.12 -41.15 -29.87
C LEU A 411 28.90 -42.51 -30.58
N VAL A 412 29.75 -42.84 -31.57
CA VAL A 412 29.73 -44.17 -32.22
C VAL A 412 30.26 -45.24 -31.28
N TRP A 413 31.32 -44.98 -30.52
CA TRP A 413 31.85 -45.93 -29.54
C TRP A 413 30.86 -46.20 -28.39
N CYS A 414 30.13 -45.19 -27.92
CA CYS A 414 29.05 -45.36 -26.96
C CYS A 414 27.94 -46.30 -27.46
N LEU A 415 27.48 -46.12 -28.71
CA LEU A 415 26.48 -47.01 -29.31
C LEU A 415 27.02 -48.44 -29.52
N LEU A 416 28.27 -48.59 -29.98
CA LEU A 416 28.92 -49.90 -30.09
C LEU A 416 29.08 -50.57 -28.72
N TYR A 417 29.33 -49.81 -27.66
CA TYR A 417 29.39 -50.34 -26.30
C TYR A 417 28.01 -50.83 -25.83
N ASP A 418 26.98 -50.00 -25.87
CA ASP A 418 25.65 -50.32 -25.32
C ASP A 418 24.89 -51.41 -26.09
N PHE A 419 25.21 -51.65 -27.37
CA PHE A 419 24.60 -52.70 -28.20
C PHE A 419 25.50 -53.94 -28.39
N VAL A 420 26.82 -53.84 -28.19
CA VAL A 420 27.76 -54.95 -28.39
C VAL A 420 28.64 -55.19 -27.16
N PHE A 421 29.53 -54.26 -26.82
CA PHE A 421 30.65 -54.57 -25.91
C PHE A 421 30.32 -54.58 -24.41
N VAL A 422 29.20 -54.00 -23.98
CA VAL A 422 28.81 -53.91 -22.55
C VAL A 422 28.73 -55.28 -21.85
N ASN A 423 28.37 -56.35 -22.58
CA ASN A 423 28.48 -57.74 -22.10
C ASN A 423 28.53 -58.73 -23.29
N PRO A 424 29.02 -59.99 -23.11
CA PRO A 424 29.18 -60.96 -24.20
C PRO A 424 27.90 -61.30 -24.98
N TYR A 425 26.72 -61.07 -24.41
CA TYR A 425 25.44 -61.50 -24.99
C TYR A 425 24.59 -60.35 -25.54
N ARG A 426 24.93 -59.08 -25.24
CA ARG A 426 24.11 -57.90 -25.56
C ARG A 426 23.64 -57.87 -27.01
N MET A 427 24.52 -58.22 -27.93
CA MET A 427 24.28 -58.25 -29.37
C MET A 427 23.17 -59.22 -29.83
N PHE A 428 22.66 -60.13 -28.99
CA PHE A 428 21.49 -60.97 -29.26
C PHE A 428 20.15 -60.36 -28.79
N GLY A 429 20.14 -59.12 -28.30
CA GLY A 429 18.96 -58.46 -27.75
C GLY A 429 18.35 -59.24 -26.57
N LYS A 430 17.02 -59.36 -26.52
CA LYS A 430 16.28 -60.03 -25.42
C LYS A 430 16.71 -61.48 -25.15
N GLY A 431 17.13 -62.22 -26.18
CA GLY A 431 17.67 -63.58 -25.99
C GLY A 431 19.03 -63.55 -25.29
N GLY A 432 19.84 -62.52 -25.57
CA GLY A 432 21.12 -62.28 -24.91
C GLY A 432 20.98 -61.80 -23.46
N GLU A 433 19.99 -60.95 -23.18
CA GLU A 433 19.64 -60.54 -21.81
C GLU A 433 19.28 -61.75 -20.93
N GLU A 434 18.62 -62.76 -21.50
CA GLU A 434 18.29 -64.00 -20.80
C GLU A 434 19.54 -64.89 -20.58
N LEU A 435 20.44 -64.99 -21.56
CA LEU A 435 21.74 -65.64 -21.36
C LEU A 435 22.59 -64.93 -20.31
N GLN A 436 22.59 -63.60 -20.25
CA GLN A 436 23.27 -62.83 -19.21
C GLN A 436 22.70 -63.13 -17.82
N LYS A 437 21.38 -63.20 -17.65
CA LYS A 437 20.75 -63.63 -16.39
C LYS A 437 21.18 -65.03 -16.00
N GLN A 438 21.16 -65.98 -16.93
CA GLN A 438 21.57 -67.37 -16.66
C GLN A 438 23.05 -67.46 -16.29
N TRP A 439 23.91 -66.64 -16.88
CA TRP A 439 25.33 -66.54 -16.50
C TRP A 439 25.50 -66.02 -15.08
N LEU A 440 24.83 -64.92 -14.73
CA LEU A 440 24.85 -64.31 -13.39
C LEU A 440 24.25 -65.24 -12.33
N MET A 441 23.13 -65.92 -12.61
CA MET A 441 22.54 -66.91 -11.70
C MET A 441 23.43 -68.15 -11.52
N SER A 442 24.18 -68.55 -12.56
CA SER A 442 25.02 -69.75 -12.57
C SER A 442 26.43 -69.52 -12.01
N CYS A 443 26.93 -68.28 -12.04
CA CYS A 443 28.33 -67.95 -11.73
C CYS A 443 28.52 -66.74 -10.78
N GLY A 444 27.49 -65.93 -10.52
CA GLY A 444 27.55 -64.75 -9.64
C GLY A 444 27.02 -64.97 -8.22
N LYS A 445 26.28 -66.06 -7.95
CA LYS A 445 25.79 -66.39 -6.61
C LYS A 445 26.97 -66.64 -5.66
N GLY A 446 27.02 -65.88 -4.55
CA GLY A 446 28.01 -66.04 -3.48
C GLY A 446 29.24 -65.13 -3.58
N MET A 447 29.39 -64.33 -4.64
CA MET A 447 30.46 -63.34 -4.75
C MET A 447 29.91 -61.92 -4.68
N SER A 448 29.92 -61.34 -3.48
CA SER A 448 29.78 -59.89 -3.32
C SER A 448 30.96 -59.20 -4.01
N PHE A 449 30.71 -58.11 -4.73
CA PHE A 449 31.74 -57.35 -5.44
C PHE A 449 32.79 -56.72 -4.49
N THR A 450 32.48 -56.66 -3.18
CA THR A 450 33.31 -56.14 -2.08
C THR A 450 34.61 -56.92 -1.78
N HIS A 451 34.98 -57.91 -2.61
CA HIS A 451 36.23 -58.68 -2.45
C HIS A 451 37.27 -58.46 -3.54
N TYR A 452 37.00 -57.59 -4.52
CA TYR A 452 38.10 -56.92 -5.20
C TYR A 452 38.79 -55.97 -4.22
N LYS A 453 39.97 -56.38 -3.73
CA LYS A 453 40.90 -55.47 -3.06
C LYS A 453 41.09 -54.27 -3.98
N LYS A 454 40.91 -53.05 -3.46
CA LYS A 454 41.37 -51.86 -4.16
C LYS A 454 42.84 -52.08 -4.54
N PRO A 455 43.26 -51.79 -5.79
CA PRO A 455 44.68 -51.77 -6.11
C PRO A 455 45.40 -50.80 -5.18
N LYS A 456 46.72 -50.99 -5.02
CA LYS A 456 47.50 -50.11 -4.14
C LYS A 456 47.41 -48.67 -4.65
N GLN A 457 47.49 -47.73 -3.72
CA GLN A 457 47.14 -46.32 -3.91
C GLN A 457 48.04 -45.56 -4.89
N ASP A 458 49.04 -46.24 -5.45
CA ASP A 458 50.03 -45.75 -6.40
C ASP A 458 49.73 -46.16 -7.87
N GLU A 459 48.73 -47.01 -8.12
CA GLU A 459 48.24 -47.32 -9.48
C GLU A 459 47.16 -46.30 -9.93
N PRO A 460 47.29 -45.68 -11.12
CA PRO A 460 46.45 -44.54 -11.50
C PRO A 460 44.98 -44.91 -11.77
N ASP A 461 44.08 -44.21 -11.08
CA ASP A 461 42.64 -44.06 -11.35
C ASP A 461 41.85 -45.33 -11.70
N TYR A 462 42.09 -46.42 -10.97
CA TYR A 462 41.23 -47.61 -11.05
C TYR A 462 39.94 -47.42 -10.22
N VAL A 463 39.04 -46.56 -10.72
CA VAL A 463 37.71 -46.36 -10.14
C VAL A 463 36.90 -47.64 -10.25
N VAL A 464 36.72 -48.34 -9.13
CA VAL A 464 35.76 -49.44 -9.00
C VAL A 464 34.38 -48.81 -8.85
N SER A 465 33.55 -48.92 -9.90
CA SER A 465 32.19 -48.37 -9.96
C SER A 465 31.36 -48.73 -8.73
N ASP A 466 30.51 -47.81 -8.30
CA ASP A 466 29.73 -47.93 -7.07
C ASP A 466 28.76 -49.14 -7.14
N PRO A 467 28.81 -50.10 -6.19
CA PRO A 467 27.96 -51.28 -6.22
C PRO A 467 26.47 -51.01 -6.00
N ASN A 468 26.05 -49.77 -5.73
CA ASN A 468 24.65 -49.33 -5.74
C ASN A 468 24.13 -48.91 -7.13
N ILE A 469 24.95 -48.89 -8.19
CA ILE A 469 24.46 -48.55 -9.54
C ILE A 469 23.56 -49.68 -10.05
N GLU A 470 22.25 -49.42 -10.11
CA GLU A 470 21.19 -50.38 -10.51
C GLU A 470 21.28 -50.89 -11.96
N ASP A 471 22.25 -50.41 -12.76
CA ASP A 471 22.42 -50.79 -14.17
C ASP A 471 23.02 -52.20 -14.35
N SER A 472 22.27 -53.19 -13.88
CA SER A 472 22.51 -54.64 -13.99
C SER A 472 22.88 -55.14 -15.39
N ARG A 473 22.61 -54.34 -16.44
CA ARG A 473 23.04 -54.57 -17.84
C ARG A 473 24.57 -54.67 -17.97
N ARG A 474 25.30 -53.94 -17.11
CA ARG A 474 26.76 -53.84 -17.06
C ARG A 474 27.41 -54.94 -16.21
N ASN A 475 26.64 -55.71 -15.45
CA ASN A 475 27.19 -56.69 -14.51
C ASN A 475 27.63 -57.97 -15.25
N TRP A 476 28.92 -58.28 -15.14
CA TRP A 476 29.51 -59.57 -15.47
C TRP A 476 29.79 -60.30 -14.12
N PRO A 477 29.75 -61.65 -14.06
CA PRO A 477 30.32 -62.36 -12.91
C PRO A 477 31.79 -62.01 -12.70
N VAL A 478 32.33 -62.29 -11.51
CA VAL A 478 33.78 -62.24 -11.25
C VAL A 478 34.54 -63.10 -12.29
N PRO A 479 35.58 -62.58 -12.98
CA PRO A 479 36.48 -63.37 -13.80
C PRO A 479 37.01 -64.61 -13.07
N GLY A 480 36.86 -65.78 -13.67
CA GLY A 480 37.28 -67.04 -13.04
C GLY A 480 36.84 -68.25 -13.84
N PHE A 481 37.51 -69.38 -13.66
CA PHE A 481 37.40 -70.56 -14.53
C PHE A 481 35.95 -71.00 -14.83
N ARG A 482 35.07 -71.04 -13.81
CA ARG A 482 33.65 -71.38 -13.97
C ARG A 482 32.89 -70.36 -14.81
N ALA A 483 33.09 -69.07 -14.56
CA ALA A 483 32.43 -67.98 -15.27
C ALA A 483 32.89 -67.91 -16.74
N GLU A 484 34.20 -68.00 -17.00
CA GLU A 484 34.74 -67.95 -18.35
C GLU A 484 34.40 -69.20 -19.14
N ARG A 485 34.41 -70.39 -18.52
CA ARG A 485 33.97 -71.63 -19.17
C ARG A 485 32.51 -71.58 -19.58
N TRP A 486 31.63 -71.04 -18.74
CA TRP A 486 30.24 -70.78 -19.14
C TRP A 486 30.21 -69.83 -20.34
N ARG A 487 30.94 -68.70 -20.27
CA ARG A 487 31.00 -67.69 -21.33
C ARG A 487 31.38 -68.28 -22.70
N TYR A 488 32.57 -68.86 -22.80
CA TYR A 488 33.11 -69.28 -24.09
C TYR A 488 32.40 -70.52 -24.66
N THR A 489 31.83 -71.39 -23.82
CA THR A 489 31.02 -72.53 -24.29
C THR A 489 29.70 -72.04 -24.88
N THR A 490 28.94 -71.23 -24.13
CA THR A 490 27.66 -70.68 -24.61
C THR A 490 27.86 -69.80 -25.84
N LEU A 491 28.90 -68.96 -25.90
CA LEU A 491 29.19 -68.19 -27.13
C LEU A 491 29.72 -69.04 -28.29
N GLY A 492 30.33 -70.20 -28.03
CA GLY A 492 30.60 -71.20 -29.06
C GLY A 492 29.31 -71.70 -29.72
N GLU A 493 28.30 -72.05 -28.92
CA GLU A 493 26.97 -72.44 -29.40
C GLU A 493 26.27 -71.30 -30.14
N CYS A 494 26.27 -70.09 -29.59
CA CYS A 494 25.64 -68.92 -30.22
C CYS A 494 26.31 -68.56 -31.57
N HIS A 495 27.64 -68.67 -31.66
CA HIS A 495 28.38 -68.50 -32.92
C HIS A 495 27.97 -69.54 -33.97
N THR A 496 27.85 -70.82 -33.58
CA THR A 496 27.35 -71.89 -34.45
C THR A 496 25.92 -71.63 -34.92
N ILE A 497 25.02 -71.19 -34.03
CA ILE A 497 23.64 -70.79 -34.37
C ILE A 497 23.61 -69.69 -35.44
N LEU A 498 24.55 -68.74 -35.43
CA LEU A 498 24.64 -67.68 -36.42
C LEU A 498 25.17 -68.16 -37.79
N ILE A 499 26.02 -69.19 -37.82
CA ILE A 499 26.48 -69.81 -39.07
C ILE A 499 25.41 -70.74 -39.66
N ASP A 500 24.85 -71.64 -38.85
CA ASP A 500 23.98 -72.73 -39.31
C ASP A 500 22.69 -72.25 -39.99
N THR A 501 22.22 -73.02 -40.98
CA THR A 501 20.88 -72.89 -41.57
C THR A 501 19.83 -73.41 -40.58
N VAL A 502 19.39 -72.54 -39.67
CA VAL A 502 18.46 -72.91 -38.58
C VAL A 502 17.15 -73.47 -39.15
N PRO A 503 16.65 -74.62 -38.64
CA PRO A 503 15.38 -75.20 -39.06
C PRO A 503 14.20 -74.22 -38.91
N LYS A 504 13.18 -74.36 -39.77
CA LYS A 504 11.96 -73.51 -39.78
C LYS A 504 11.10 -73.61 -38.51
N VAL A 505 11.35 -74.57 -37.62
CA VAL A 505 10.63 -74.75 -36.35
C VAL A 505 11.14 -73.72 -35.34
N MET A 506 10.21 -73.02 -34.68
CA MET A 506 10.50 -71.91 -33.77
C MET A 506 11.18 -72.38 -32.47
N THR A 507 12.49 -72.57 -32.54
CA THR A 507 13.36 -72.99 -31.43
C THR A 507 14.11 -71.80 -30.84
N GLU A 508 14.75 -71.98 -29.67
CA GLU A 508 15.59 -70.96 -29.04
C GLU A 508 16.70 -70.45 -29.99
N ARG A 509 17.21 -71.32 -30.86
CA ARG A 509 18.18 -70.99 -31.92
C ARG A 509 17.62 -69.96 -32.91
N VAL A 510 16.33 -70.07 -33.28
CA VAL A 510 15.65 -69.07 -34.12
C VAL A 510 15.49 -67.76 -33.36
N ARG A 511 15.11 -67.81 -32.07
CA ARG A 511 14.93 -66.63 -31.22
C ARG A 511 16.23 -65.81 -31.08
N LEU A 512 17.35 -66.47 -30.80
CA LEU A 512 18.67 -65.84 -30.72
C LEU A 512 19.10 -65.25 -32.07
N LYS A 513 18.93 -65.99 -33.18
CA LYS A 513 19.31 -65.51 -34.52
C LYS A 513 18.47 -64.32 -34.99
N ALA A 514 17.17 -64.32 -34.70
CA ALA A 514 16.28 -63.20 -34.97
C ALA A 514 16.64 -61.97 -34.10
N GLY A 515 16.87 -62.18 -32.80
CA GLY A 515 17.30 -61.12 -31.87
C GLY A 515 18.62 -60.46 -32.29
N TYR A 516 19.59 -61.25 -32.76
CA TYR A 516 20.83 -60.75 -33.34
C TYR A 516 20.61 -59.87 -34.58
N ILE A 517 19.84 -60.36 -35.56
CA ILE A 517 19.57 -59.62 -36.81
C ILE A 517 18.84 -58.31 -36.50
N GLN A 518 17.84 -58.34 -35.61
CA GLN A 518 17.13 -57.14 -35.15
C GLN A 518 18.08 -56.16 -34.46
N ASN A 519 18.82 -56.60 -33.44
CA ASN A 519 19.68 -55.72 -32.64
C ASN A 519 20.82 -55.10 -33.46
N MET A 520 21.32 -55.79 -34.48
CA MET A 520 22.32 -55.24 -35.42
C MET A 520 21.71 -54.25 -36.44
N ALA A 521 20.48 -54.46 -36.87
CA ALA A 521 19.76 -53.48 -37.70
C ALA A 521 19.38 -52.22 -36.88
N GLU A 522 19.03 -52.41 -35.60
CA GLU A 522 18.73 -51.34 -34.65
C GLU A 522 19.97 -50.51 -34.32
N LEU A 523 21.10 -51.13 -33.99
CA LEU A 523 22.41 -50.48 -33.84
C LEU A 523 22.80 -49.67 -35.09
N ALA A 524 22.67 -50.27 -36.29
CA ALA A 524 22.97 -49.57 -37.54
C ALA A 524 22.04 -48.36 -37.75
N LYS A 525 20.74 -48.47 -37.40
CA LYS A 525 19.77 -47.37 -37.46
C LYS A 525 20.11 -46.25 -36.47
N GLU A 526 20.46 -46.56 -35.22
CA GLU A 526 20.80 -45.54 -34.22
C GLU A 526 22.11 -44.81 -34.57
N ILE A 527 23.13 -45.53 -35.05
CA ILE A 527 24.35 -44.90 -35.57
C ILE A 527 24.02 -44.02 -36.78
N GLN A 528 23.20 -44.49 -37.73
CA GLN A 528 22.77 -43.66 -38.88
C GLN A 528 21.98 -42.41 -38.44
N ALA A 529 21.14 -42.50 -37.41
CA ALA A 529 20.41 -41.35 -36.87
C ALA A 529 21.35 -40.31 -36.24
N VAL A 530 22.21 -40.74 -35.31
CA VAL A 530 23.18 -39.85 -34.63
C VAL A 530 24.18 -39.23 -35.61
N LEU A 531 24.60 -39.97 -36.65
CA LEU A 531 25.45 -39.42 -37.69
C LEU A 531 24.71 -38.39 -38.57
N ALA A 532 23.44 -38.61 -38.93
CA ALA A 532 22.70 -37.68 -39.80
C ALA A 532 22.52 -36.27 -39.20
N ASP A 533 22.48 -36.16 -37.87
CA ASP A 533 22.43 -34.90 -37.13
C ASP A 533 23.75 -34.10 -37.19
N ILE A 534 24.87 -34.73 -37.58
CA ILE A 534 26.24 -34.16 -37.54
C ILE A 534 26.87 -34.09 -38.93
N VAL A 535 26.82 -35.17 -39.70
CA VAL A 535 27.49 -35.37 -40.99
C VAL A 535 26.50 -35.66 -42.13
N LEU A 536 26.91 -35.38 -43.36
CA LEU A 536 26.13 -35.64 -44.57
C LEU A 536 26.15 -37.14 -44.90
N LEU A 537 25.17 -37.88 -44.39
CA LEU A 537 25.10 -39.34 -44.45
C LEU A 537 24.74 -39.88 -45.86
N THR A 538 25.77 -40.04 -46.70
CA THR A 538 25.68 -40.62 -48.05
C THR A 538 25.28 -42.10 -48.05
N ALA A 539 24.89 -42.63 -49.21
CA ALA A 539 24.57 -44.05 -49.37
C ALA A 539 25.78 -44.98 -49.12
N ASP A 540 27.01 -44.51 -49.36
CA ASP A 540 28.24 -45.22 -48.99
C ASP A 540 28.47 -45.22 -47.47
N ALA A 541 28.25 -44.08 -46.81
CA ALA A 541 28.35 -43.97 -45.35
C ALA A 541 27.37 -44.92 -44.64
N ARG A 542 26.14 -45.09 -45.15
CA ARG A 542 25.17 -46.06 -44.60
C ARG A 542 25.67 -47.50 -44.69
N LYS A 543 26.22 -47.90 -45.85
CA LYS A 543 26.86 -49.22 -46.03
C LYS A 543 28.07 -49.41 -45.09
N LYS A 544 28.84 -48.36 -44.83
CA LYS A 544 29.94 -48.39 -43.85
C LYS A 544 29.43 -48.58 -42.41
N VAL A 545 28.30 -47.99 -42.03
CA VAL A 545 27.66 -48.23 -40.71
C VAL A 545 27.08 -49.64 -40.59
N GLU A 546 26.43 -50.15 -41.64
CA GLU A 546 25.94 -51.54 -41.69
C GLU A 546 27.10 -52.55 -41.61
N LYS A 547 28.24 -52.25 -42.25
CA LYS A 547 29.48 -53.01 -42.12
C LYS A 547 30.04 -52.92 -40.69
N LEU A 548 30.19 -51.71 -40.14
CA LEU A 548 30.71 -51.47 -38.78
C LEU A 548 29.94 -52.29 -37.73
N SER A 549 28.61 -52.25 -37.78
CA SER A 549 27.73 -52.98 -36.84
C SER A 549 27.95 -54.51 -36.92
N ARG A 550 28.14 -55.03 -38.14
CA ARG A 550 28.40 -56.45 -38.43
C ARG A 550 29.81 -56.89 -38.05
N ASP A 551 30.81 -56.05 -38.30
CA ASP A 551 32.20 -56.36 -38.02
C ASP A 551 32.48 -56.26 -36.51
N ALA A 552 31.89 -55.29 -35.79
CA ALA A 552 31.96 -55.17 -34.34
C ALA A 552 31.38 -56.41 -33.62
N SER A 553 30.19 -56.85 -34.01
CA SER A 553 29.53 -58.03 -33.44
C SER A 553 30.22 -59.34 -33.81
N LYS A 554 30.72 -59.49 -35.04
CA LYS A 554 31.56 -60.63 -35.44
C LYS A 554 32.86 -60.67 -34.63
N LEU A 555 33.51 -59.54 -34.42
CA LEU A 555 34.73 -59.43 -33.60
C LEU A 555 34.45 -59.79 -32.14
N TRP A 556 33.32 -59.33 -31.59
CA TRP A 556 32.92 -59.62 -30.21
C TRP A 556 32.56 -61.09 -29.99
N LEU A 557 31.93 -61.76 -30.97
CA LEU A 557 31.75 -63.22 -30.96
C LEU A 557 33.08 -63.98 -30.92
N GLU A 558 34.08 -63.52 -31.66
CA GLU A 558 35.40 -64.14 -31.68
C GLU A 558 36.09 -63.94 -30.32
N TYR A 559 36.18 -62.70 -29.85
CA TYR A 559 36.70 -62.31 -28.53
C TYR A 559 36.03 -63.10 -27.39
N GLY A 560 34.70 -63.21 -27.43
CA GLY A 560 33.90 -63.92 -26.46
C GLY A 560 34.07 -65.45 -26.48
N ARG A 561 34.77 -66.03 -27.46
CA ARG A 561 35.15 -67.46 -27.50
C ARG A 561 36.57 -67.73 -26.99
N HIS A 562 37.37 -66.72 -26.67
CA HIS A 562 38.67 -66.93 -26.01
C HIS A 562 38.52 -67.33 -24.54
N ARG A 563 39.53 -68.05 -24.02
CA ARG A 563 39.58 -68.52 -22.63
C ARG A 563 39.71 -67.35 -21.65
N CYS A 564 40.69 -66.47 -21.87
CA CYS A 564 40.78 -65.17 -21.21
C CYS A 564 39.53 -64.31 -21.49
N ARG A 565 39.24 -63.39 -20.57
CA ARG A 565 38.10 -62.48 -20.71
C ARG A 565 38.53 -61.20 -21.40
N ILE A 566 38.33 -61.09 -22.71
CA ILE A 566 38.52 -59.83 -23.42
C ILE A 566 37.43 -58.83 -23.00
N VAL A 567 37.82 -57.59 -22.72
CA VAL A 567 36.93 -56.47 -22.40
C VAL A 567 37.33 -55.23 -23.18
N VAL A 568 36.33 -54.48 -23.65
CA VAL A 568 36.49 -53.12 -24.15
C VAL A 568 36.01 -52.17 -23.04
N ARG A 569 36.70 -51.05 -22.82
CA ARG A 569 36.27 -49.98 -21.89
C ARG A 569 36.33 -48.64 -22.60
N LEU A 570 35.35 -47.77 -22.38
CA LEU A 570 35.41 -46.38 -22.83
C LEU A 570 36.20 -45.55 -21.79
N PRO A 571 37.36 -44.97 -22.13
CA PRO A 571 38.06 -44.06 -21.23
C PRO A 571 37.34 -42.70 -21.13
N GLY A 572 36.84 -42.39 -19.93
CA GLY A 572 36.05 -41.19 -19.63
C GLY A 572 34.97 -41.49 -18.61
N ASP A 573 33.97 -40.62 -18.52
CA ASP A 573 32.85 -40.72 -17.59
C ASP A 573 32.01 -41.99 -17.78
N GLU A 574 31.47 -42.54 -16.68
CA GLU A 574 30.74 -43.82 -16.66
C GLU A 574 29.46 -43.82 -17.52
N THR A 575 28.95 -42.65 -17.93
CA THR A 575 27.79 -42.54 -18.80
C THR A 575 28.12 -43.08 -20.20
N THR A 576 27.34 -44.05 -20.69
CA THR A 576 27.36 -44.48 -22.10
C THR A 576 26.14 -43.97 -22.88
N ASP A 577 25.11 -43.53 -22.15
CA ASP A 577 23.90 -42.92 -22.68
C ASP A 577 24.22 -41.67 -23.51
N VAL A 578 23.98 -41.79 -24.82
CA VAL A 578 24.19 -40.75 -25.84
C VAL A 578 23.44 -39.45 -25.52
N GLN A 579 22.31 -39.48 -24.80
CA GLN A 579 21.59 -38.26 -24.42
C GLN A 579 22.21 -37.60 -23.17
N LYS A 580 22.71 -38.40 -22.21
CA LYS A 580 23.48 -37.87 -21.06
C LYS A 580 24.78 -37.22 -21.52
N ARG A 581 25.53 -37.88 -22.41
CA ARG A 581 26.77 -37.32 -22.99
C ARG A 581 26.57 -36.00 -23.73
N LYS A 582 25.42 -35.78 -24.41
CA LYS A 582 25.07 -34.45 -24.96
C LYS A 582 24.91 -33.40 -23.86
N ALA A 583 24.23 -33.74 -22.76
CA ALA A 583 24.04 -32.84 -21.62
C ALA A 583 25.33 -32.63 -20.79
N GLU A 584 26.27 -33.56 -20.82
CA GLU A 584 27.60 -33.44 -20.23
C GLU A 584 28.53 -32.58 -21.11
N LEU A 585 28.47 -32.71 -22.44
CA LEU A 585 29.14 -31.80 -23.36
C LEU A 585 28.60 -30.35 -23.27
N GLN A 586 27.34 -30.15 -22.88
CA GLN A 586 26.83 -28.81 -22.56
C GLN A 586 27.41 -28.22 -21.25
N LYS A 587 28.02 -29.05 -20.38
CA LYS A 587 28.61 -28.64 -19.09
C LYS A 587 30.13 -28.44 -19.13
N LYS A 588 30.78 -28.56 -20.29
CA LYS A 588 32.22 -28.27 -20.49
C LYS A 588 33.18 -29.03 -19.56
N THR A 589 32.86 -30.28 -19.24
CA THR A 589 33.62 -31.09 -18.26
C THR A 589 33.61 -32.57 -18.68
N MET A 590 34.05 -32.87 -19.91
CA MET A 590 33.96 -34.24 -20.45
C MET A 590 35.25 -34.69 -21.15
N THR A 591 35.55 -35.99 -21.00
CA THR A 591 36.59 -36.68 -21.77
C THR A 591 35.96 -37.47 -22.92
N LEU A 592 36.30 -37.14 -24.17
CA LEU A 592 35.87 -37.87 -25.36
C LEU A 592 36.80 -39.07 -25.62
N THR A 593 36.22 -40.25 -25.88
CA THR A 593 36.91 -41.46 -26.33
C THR A 593 37.18 -41.39 -27.84
N LEU A 594 38.45 -41.39 -28.23
CA LEU A 594 38.87 -41.55 -29.63
C LEU A 594 39.05 -43.04 -29.98
N SER A 595 39.70 -43.77 -29.06
CA SER A 595 39.91 -45.22 -29.11
C SER A 595 39.59 -45.82 -27.73
N PRO A 596 38.68 -46.80 -27.62
CA PRO A 596 38.43 -47.55 -26.40
C PRO A 596 39.66 -48.32 -25.92
N ILE A 597 39.79 -48.52 -24.61
CA ILE A 597 40.81 -49.43 -24.05
C ILE A 597 40.38 -50.87 -24.35
N LEU A 598 41.15 -51.58 -25.16
CA LEU A 598 41.07 -53.03 -25.28
C LEU A 598 41.98 -53.66 -24.21
N GLY A 599 41.42 -54.55 -23.39
CA GLY A 599 42.19 -55.32 -22.42
C GLY A 599 41.63 -56.72 -22.20
N ARG A 600 42.29 -57.49 -21.34
CA ARG A 600 41.88 -58.84 -20.94
C ARG A 600 41.97 -59.02 -19.43
N TYR A 601 41.18 -59.95 -18.90
CA TYR A 601 41.52 -60.63 -17.66
C TYR A 601 42.05 -62.04 -17.97
N GLY A 602 43.13 -62.42 -17.29
CA GLY A 602 43.82 -63.69 -17.49
C GLY A 602 44.64 -63.78 -18.77
N ASN A 603 45.59 -64.72 -18.77
CA ASN A 603 46.51 -64.96 -19.88
C ASN A 603 45.84 -65.76 -21.03
N ASN A 604 46.51 -65.86 -22.19
CA ASN A 604 45.96 -66.54 -23.37
C ASN A 604 45.62 -68.04 -23.17
N THR A 605 46.18 -68.72 -22.17
CA THR A 605 45.81 -70.12 -21.82
C THR A 605 44.57 -70.22 -20.93
N GLY A 606 44.17 -69.14 -20.27
CA GLY A 606 43.07 -69.10 -19.31
C GLY A 606 43.48 -69.26 -17.84
N SER A 607 44.71 -68.91 -17.48
CA SER A 607 45.13 -68.74 -16.07
C SER A 607 45.05 -67.26 -15.67
N ASP A 608 45.32 -66.96 -14.39
CA ASP A 608 45.57 -65.61 -13.87
C ASP A 608 44.39 -64.63 -14.06
N MET A 609 43.16 -65.14 -13.99
CA MET A 609 41.91 -64.41 -14.28
C MET A 609 41.65 -63.20 -13.37
N ASP A 610 42.33 -63.12 -12.24
CA ASP A 610 42.32 -61.97 -11.33
C ASP A 610 43.16 -60.78 -11.86
N ILE A 611 44.13 -61.04 -12.75
CA ILE A 611 45.01 -60.02 -13.34
C ILE A 611 44.34 -59.40 -14.58
N TYR A 612 44.19 -58.07 -14.58
CA TYR A 612 43.83 -57.28 -15.76
C TYR A 612 45.08 -56.86 -16.55
N THR A 613 45.01 -56.84 -17.88
CA THR A 613 46.09 -56.36 -18.75
C THR A 613 45.52 -55.56 -19.92
N VAL A 614 46.07 -54.38 -20.18
CA VAL A 614 45.75 -53.59 -21.38
C VAL A 614 46.49 -54.16 -22.60
N ILE A 615 45.77 -54.33 -23.71
CA ILE A 615 46.28 -54.83 -25.00
C ILE A 615 46.55 -53.65 -25.96
N GLY A 616 45.70 -52.62 -25.93
CA GLY A 616 45.88 -51.41 -26.73
C GLY A 616 44.68 -50.46 -26.67
N GLY A 617 44.76 -49.41 -27.48
CA GLY A 617 43.78 -48.32 -27.50
C GLY A 617 43.87 -47.43 -26.26
N GLY A 618 42.79 -46.71 -25.96
CA GLY A 618 42.70 -45.79 -24.82
C GLY A 618 42.95 -44.32 -25.13
N GLU A 619 42.99 -43.94 -26.40
CA GLU A 619 43.19 -42.54 -26.81
C GLU A 619 41.96 -41.69 -26.45
N THR A 620 42.20 -40.52 -25.84
CA THR A 620 41.15 -39.59 -25.39
C THR A 620 41.45 -38.15 -25.78
N LEU A 621 40.39 -37.36 -25.95
CA LEU A 621 40.46 -35.91 -26.07
C LEU A 621 39.73 -35.28 -24.88
N LYS A 622 40.49 -34.65 -23.97
CA LYS A 622 39.90 -33.85 -22.89
C LYS A 622 39.43 -32.51 -23.43
N VAL A 623 38.19 -32.16 -23.09
CA VAL A 623 37.50 -30.93 -23.51
C VAL A 623 37.36 -30.00 -22.29
N PRO A 624 37.73 -28.70 -22.41
CA PRO A 624 37.64 -27.72 -21.32
C PRO A 624 36.29 -26.97 -21.28
#